data_AF-M4YQ26-F1
#
_entry.id   AF-M4YQ26-F1
#
_cell.length_a   1.000
_cell.length_b   1.000
_cell.length_c   1.000
_cell.angle_alpha   90.00
_cell.angle_beta   90.00
_cell.angle_gamma   90.00
#
_symmetry.space_group_name_H-M   'P 1'
#
loop_
_entity.id
_entity.type
_entity.pdbx_description
1 polymer ?
#
loop_
_entity_poly.entity_id
_entity_poly.type
_entity_poly.pdbx_seq_one_letter_code
_entity_poly.pdbx_strand_id
1 'polypeptide(L)'
;MDKKQTYVIAAVALLIVAGAAAALVVMKDRKSDDDDHESYVGLALTNDLFDGHTCCVIAGNVTYLDSNADAVKAFLDGYHEAVNRINAALADKSSADYAKLIDVAKNRVAMPSGLTDEQKKAAIESALGNVTYLYADTAAGALSTLKTDIATLAETLKNANQIEKSATDLGFADYAALGNAFVDDSYMTGAVAKTYTAPASKVTIKVAAIEGDIHQIALWFAKDAGILNNYNVDISVTGQAGGPGVYTALNTGDCNIGFLGAPPATIRCMNNMDITSSVEKINIIGRVNSEGSGILLKPGEKASDYITVQTTAPAEGAKYIQNPTTGKYYVFNVANWGGKIFATPGAATIQHVQLSQLAALMGLKYQSYTAGMSLSSDTLYYVAGISSFANLETTRATSPEIVGYIIWEAQYSVGLA
;
A
#
# COMPACT_ATOMS: atom_id res chain seq x y z
N MET A 1 -54.68 30.26 -26.24
CA MET A 1 -53.57 30.56 -27.18
C MET A 1 -52.29 30.21 -26.43
N ASP A 2 -51.38 29.36 -26.90
CA ASP A 2 -51.37 28.63 -28.17
C ASP A 2 -50.66 27.27 -28.03
N LYS A 3 -50.88 26.40 -29.01
CA LYS A 3 -50.42 25.03 -29.24
C LYS A 3 -48.89 24.88 -29.17
N LYS A 4 -48.30 23.82 -28.58
CA LYS A 4 -47.73 22.60 -29.25
C LYS A 4 -46.77 21.85 -28.29
N GLN A 5 -46.39 20.56 -28.44
CA GLN A 5 -47.08 19.39 -29.04
C GLN A 5 -46.45 18.04 -28.59
N THR A 6 -47.23 17.21 -27.89
CA THR A 6 -47.36 15.73 -27.95
C THR A 6 -46.18 14.77 -28.24
N TYR A 7 -45.98 13.83 -27.29
CA TYR A 7 -45.37 12.48 -27.33
C TYR A 7 -45.23 11.73 -28.67
N VAL A 8 -44.16 10.92 -28.78
CA VAL A 8 -44.23 9.50 -29.24
C VAL A 8 -43.28 8.62 -28.42
N ILE A 9 -43.79 7.51 -27.89
CA ILE A 9 -43.03 6.32 -27.45
C ILE A 9 -43.33 5.22 -28.47
N ALA A 10 -42.31 4.59 -29.09
CA ALA A 10 -42.27 3.15 -29.41
C ALA A 10 -41.08 2.77 -30.33
N ALA A 11 -40.25 1.86 -29.83
CA ALA A 11 -39.49 0.80 -30.50
C ALA A 11 -39.24 0.83 -32.03
N VAL A 12 -37.95 0.77 -32.38
CA VAL A 12 -37.45 -0.24 -33.34
C VAL A 12 -36.31 -0.99 -32.66
N ALA A 13 -36.45 -2.31 -32.54
CA ALA A 13 -35.40 -3.20 -32.03
C ALA A 13 -34.50 -3.70 -33.16
N LEU A 14 -33.46 -4.45 -32.77
CA LEU A 14 -32.65 -5.33 -33.63
C LEU A 14 -31.44 -4.71 -34.36
N LEU A 15 -30.33 -4.59 -33.63
CA LEU A 15 -28.99 -4.83 -34.19
C LEU A 15 -28.04 -5.33 -33.08
N ILE A 16 -28.14 -6.63 -32.78
CA ILE A 16 -27.12 -7.36 -32.02
C ILE A 16 -26.08 -7.87 -33.02
N VAL A 17 -24.94 -7.20 -33.15
CA VAL A 17 -23.66 -7.84 -33.51
C VAL A 17 -22.50 -7.06 -32.88
N ALA A 18 -21.76 -7.75 -32.00
CA ALA A 18 -20.36 -7.54 -31.58
C ALA A 18 -19.81 -6.12 -31.24
N GLY A 19 -19.29 -5.99 -30.02
CA GLY A 19 -18.14 -5.13 -29.72
C GLY A 19 -18.42 -3.96 -28.76
N ALA A 20 -17.48 -3.75 -27.82
CA ALA A 20 -17.44 -2.63 -26.88
C ALA A 20 -18.62 -2.52 -25.89
N ALA A 21 -18.65 -3.42 -24.91
CA ALA A 21 -19.16 -3.04 -23.59
C ALA A 21 -18.19 -2.00 -23.00
N ALA A 22 -18.48 -0.71 -23.20
CA ALA A 22 -17.76 0.37 -22.55
C ALA A 22 -17.94 0.24 -21.04
N ALA A 23 -16.85 0.05 -20.30
CA ALA A 23 -16.88 -0.01 -18.85
C ALA A 23 -17.32 1.36 -18.32
N LEU A 24 -18.58 1.47 -17.91
CA LEU A 24 -19.10 2.59 -17.14
C LEU A 24 -18.52 2.49 -15.72
N VAL A 25 -17.23 2.77 -15.59
CA VAL A 25 -16.61 3.00 -14.28
C VAL A 25 -17.29 4.22 -13.69
N VAL A 26 -17.98 4.01 -12.57
CA VAL A 26 -18.60 5.09 -11.81
C VAL A 26 -17.49 5.94 -11.20
N MET A 27 -17.02 6.92 -11.96
CA MET A 27 -16.43 8.12 -11.39
C MET A 27 -17.54 8.79 -10.58
N LYS A 28 -17.60 8.49 -9.29
CA LYS A 28 -18.33 9.32 -8.33
C LYS A 28 -17.69 10.71 -8.42
N ASP A 29 -18.50 11.73 -8.73
CA ASP A 29 -18.03 13.07 -9.03
C ASP A 29 -16.98 13.52 -8.01
N ARG A 30 -15.72 13.66 -8.45
CA ARG A 30 -14.78 14.53 -7.74
C ARG A 30 -15.38 15.92 -7.86
N LYS A 31 -15.56 16.61 -6.72
CA LYS A 31 -16.15 17.96 -6.68
C LYS A 31 -15.57 18.81 -7.81
N SER A 32 -16.45 19.44 -8.59
CA SER A 32 -16.08 20.37 -9.67
C SER A 32 -15.18 21.49 -9.14
N ASP A 33 -14.19 21.89 -9.95
CA ASP A 33 -13.04 22.74 -9.60
C ASP A 33 -13.32 24.20 -9.14
N ASP A 34 -14.56 24.54 -8.76
CA ASP A 34 -15.03 25.94 -8.66
C ASP A 34 -15.79 26.31 -7.36
N ASP A 35 -15.87 25.46 -6.32
CA ASP A 35 -16.44 25.84 -5.00
C ASP A 35 -15.59 25.35 -3.81
N ASP A 36 -15.38 26.26 -2.84
CA ASP A 36 -14.72 26.14 -1.53
C ASP A 36 -13.23 25.73 -1.45
N HIS A 37 -12.36 26.73 -1.32
CA HIS A 37 -10.90 26.60 -1.10
C HIS A 37 -10.46 26.03 0.27
N GLU A 38 -11.36 25.42 1.06
CA GLU A 38 -11.08 25.01 2.45
C GLU A 38 -10.81 23.51 2.65
N SER A 39 -11.06 22.64 1.66
CA SER A 39 -10.78 21.19 1.76
C SER A 39 -9.46 20.78 1.12
N TYR A 40 -8.88 19.66 1.59
CA TYR A 40 -7.74 19.00 0.95
C TYR A 40 -8.10 18.49 -0.45
N VAL A 41 -7.10 18.41 -1.32
CA VAL A 41 -7.25 17.92 -2.70
C VAL A 41 -6.35 16.70 -2.91
N GLY A 42 -6.91 15.62 -3.46
CA GLY A 42 -6.13 14.44 -3.85
C GLY A 42 -5.40 14.71 -5.17
N LEU A 43 -4.06 14.71 -5.14
CA LEU A 43 -3.23 14.88 -6.33
C LEU A 43 -3.19 13.61 -7.17
N ALA A 44 -2.85 12.48 -6.55
CA ALA A 44 -2.82 11.15 -7.17
C ALA A 44 -2.84 10.06 -6.08
N LEU A 45 -3.35 8.87 -6.41
CA LEU A 45 -3.03 7.67 -5.62
C LEU A 45 -1.60 7.22 -5.96
N THR A 46 -0.94 6.50 -5.07
CA THR A 46 0.34 5.86 -5.43
C THR A 46 0.12 4.79 -6.49
N ASN A 47 -1.05 4.16 -6.54
CA ASN A 47 -1.49 3.24 -7.59
C ASN A 47 -1.42 3.87 -8.99
N ASP A 48 -1.83 5.14 -9.11
CA ASP A 48 -1.77 5.89 -10.37
C ASP A 48 -0.31 6.07 -10.86
N LEU A 49 0.66 6.11 -9.94
CA LEU A 49 2.06 6.47 -10.21
C LEU A 49 3.05 5.29 -10.08
N PHE A 50 2.66 4.19 -9.42
CA PHE A 50 3.50 3.06 -9.06
C PHE A 50 2.70 1.75 -9.13
N ASP A 51 2.01 1.55 -10.26
CA ASP A 51 1.10 0.43 -10.51
C ASP A 51 1.75 -0.94 -10.18
N GLY A 52 1.13 -1.71 -9.28
CA GLY A 52 1.55 -3.05 -8.87
C GLY A 52 2.55 -3.10 -7.70
N HIS A 53 3.03 -1.96 -7.19
CA HIS A 53 4.12 -1.93 -6.22
C HIS A 53 3.82 -2.72 -4.94
N THR A 54 4.79 -3.51 -4.48
CA THR A 54 4.71 -4.14 -3.15
C THR A 54 4.64 -3.06 -2.05
N CYS A 55 3.55 -3.07 -1.26
CA CYS A 55 3.41 -2.22 -0.08
C CYS A 55 3.82 -3.00 1.18
N CYS A 56 2.97 -3.92 1.67
CA CYS A 56 3.24 -4.76 2.83
C CYS A 56 3.46 -6.23 2.46
N VAL A 57 4.27 -6.90 3.28
CA VAL A 57 4.71 -8.29 3.15
C VAL A 57 4.51 -9.05 4.46
N ILE A 58 4.41 -10.37 4.35
CA ILE A 58 4.45 -11.31 5.47
C ILE A 58 5.90 -11.79 5.60
N ALA A 59 6.52 -11.55 6.74
CA ALA A 59 7.85 -12.06 7.05
C ALA A 59 7.80 -13.00 8.26
N GLY A 60 8.75 -13.94 8.36
CA GLY A 60 8.81 -14.89 9.46
C GLY A 60 10.23 -15.13 9.96
N ASN A 61 10.36 -15.47 11.24
CA ASN A 61 11.63 -15.85 11.85
C ASN A 61 12.02 -17.27 11.39
N VAL A 62 13.13 -17.41 10.67
CA VAL A 62 13.51 -18.65 9.94
C VAL A 62 13.58 -19.87 10.86
N THR A 63 14.15 -19.72 12.06
CA THR A 63 14.19 -20.82 13.06
C THR A 63 12.79 -21.32 13.44
N TYR A 64 11.79 -20.43 13.51
CA TYR A 64 10.41 -20.84 13.72
C TYR A 64 9.79 -21.43 12.46
N LEU A 65 10.02 -20.82 11.29
CA LEU A 65 9.48 -21.27 10.01
C LEU A 65 9.86 -22.74 9.75
N ASP A 66 11.14 -23.07 9.81
CA ASP A 66 11.65 -24.42 9.56
C ASP A 66 11.12 -25.43 10.57
N SER A 67 11.06 -25.04 11.85
CA SER A 67 10.61 -25.91 12.94
C SER A 67 9.09 -26.15 12.96
N ASN A 68 8.31 -25.32 12.25
CA ASN A 68 6.84 -25.31 12.31
C ASN A 68 6.20 -25.24 10.91
N ALA A 69 6.90 -25.69 9.87
CA ALA A 69 6.53 -25.40 8.48
C ALA A 69 5.09 -25.78 8.09
N ASP A 70 4.57 -26.88 8.62
CA ASP A 70 3.19 -27.30 8.39
C ASP A 70 2.14 -26.39 9.07
N ALA A 71 2.44 -25.88 10.27
CA ALA A 71 1.59 -24.91 10.96
C ALA A 71 1.63 -23.53 10.28
N VAL A 72 2.80 -23.13 9.75
CA VAL A 72 2.95 -21.91 8.94
C VAL A 72 2.14 -22.01 7.64
N LYS A 73 2.23 -23.14 6.92
CA LYS A 73 1.44 -23.37 5.71
C LYS A 73 -0.06 -23.40 5.99
N ALA A 74 -0.50 -24.02 7.10
CA ALA A 74 -1.89 -23.98 7.54
C ALA A 74 -2.38 -22.55 7.84
N PHE A 75 -1.54 -21.71 8.47
CA PHE A 75 -1.84 -20.30 8.68
C PHE A 75 -1.95 -19.52 7.36
N LEU A 76 -0.99 -19.72 6.43
CA LEU A 76 -1.00 -19.05 5.13
C LEU A 76 -2.17 -19.49 4.25
N ASP A 77 -2.65 -20.74 4.33
CA ASP A 77 -3.85 -21.22 3.62
C ASP A 77 -5.11 -20.52 4.14
N GLY A 78 -5.25 -20.36 5.46
CA GLY A 78 -6.33 -19.56 6.05
C GLY A 78 -6.22 -18.05 5.80
N TYR A 79 -5.01 -17.50 5.70
CA TYR A 79 -4.80 -16.12 5.26
C TYR A 79 -5.18 -15.94 3.78
N HIS A 80 -4.82 -16.90 2.93
CA HIS A 80 -5.23 -16.98 1.52
C HIS A 80 -6.75 -17.05 1.36
N GLU A 81 -7.46 -17.86 2.16
CA GLU A 81 -8.94 -17.87 2.18
C GLU A 81 -9.48 -16.47 2.54
N ALA A 82 -8.91 -15.83 3.57
CA ALA A 82 -9.34 -14.49 4.00
C ALA A 82 -9.14 -13.41 2.91
N VAL A 83 -8.00 -13.41 2.20
CA VAL A 83 -7.76 -12.49 1.09
C VAL A 83 -8.74 -12.73 -0.06
N ASN A 84 -8.99 -13.99 -0.44
CA ASN A 84 -9.97 -14.30 -1.49
C ASN A 84 -11.39 -13.86 -1.12
N ARG A 85 -11.80 -14.06 0.15
CA ARG A 85 -13.11 -13.63 0.66
C ARG A 85 -13.24 -12.12 0.73
N ILE A 86 -12.19 -11.40 1.12
CA ILE A 86 -12.15 -9.93 1.04
C ILE A 86 -12.30 -9.46 -0.42
N ASN A 87 -11.53 -10.01 -1.35
CA ASN A 87 -11.61 -9.59 -2.76
C ASN A 87 -12.98 -9.90 -3.37
N ALA A 88 -13.60 -11.03 -3.03
CA ALA A 88 -14.99 -11.33 -3.39
C ALA A 88 -16.00 -10.35 -2.76
N ALA A 89 -15.82 -9.99 -1.49
CA ALA A 89 -16.66 -9.03 -0.78
C ALA A 89 -16.53 -7.59 -1.30
N LEU A 90 -15.35 -7.19 -1.79
CA LEU A 90 -15.15 -5.89 -2.44
C LEU A 90 -15.84 -5.82 -3.81
N ALA A 91 -15.95 -6.96 -4.51
CA ALA A 91 -16.72 -7.09 -5.75
C ALA A 91 -18.24 -7.18 -5.51
N ASP A 92 -18.69 -7.87 -4.45
CA ASP A 92 -20.09 -7.92 -4.00
C ASP A 92 -20.28 -7.30 -2.61
N LYS A 93 -20.55 -6.00 -2.61
CA LYS A 93 -20.83 -5.20 -1.41
C LYS A 93 -22.17 -5.53 -0.72
N SER A 94 -22.98 -6.45 -1.26
CA SER A 94 -24.18 -6.97 -0.60
C SER A 94 -23.91 -8.23 0.25
N SER A 95 -22.72 -8.82 0.10
CA SER A 95 -22.33 -10.06 0.79
C SER A 95 -22.20 -9.89 2.31
N ALA A 96 -22.45 -10.99 3.04
CA ALA A 96 -22.21 -11.04 4.49
C ALA A 96 -20.73 -10.81 4.86
N ASP A 97 -19.81 -11.23 3.98
CA ASP A 97 -18.37 -10.99 4.14
C ASP A 97 -18.02 -9.50 3.99
N TYR A 98 -18.72 -8.73 3.14
CA TYR A 98 -18.52 -7.28 3.07
C TYR A 98 -18.99 -6.58 4.35
N ALA A 99 -20.17 -6.93 4.86
CA ALA A 99 -20.65 -6.40 6.13
C ALA A 99 -19.65 -6.72 7.27
N LYS A 100 -19.16 -7.97 7.32
CA LYS A 100 -18.14 -8.40 8.29
C LYS A 100 -16.81 -7.67 8.11
N LEU A 101 -16.37 -7.40 6.88
CA LEU A 101 -15.14 -6.66 6.58
C LEU A 101 -15.23 -5.21 7.08
N ILE A 102 -16.36 -4.54 6.84
CA ILE A 102 -16.62 -3.19 7.36
C ILE A 102 -16.61 -3.18 8.90
N ASP A 103 -17.26 -4.16 9.55
CA ASP A 103 -17.23 -4.28 11.02
C ASP A 103 -15.82 -4.50 11.56
N VAL A 104 -15.01 -5.36 10.93
CA VAL A 104 -13.61 -5.57 11.31
C VAL A 104 -12.81 -4.28 11.09
N ALA A 105 -12.97 -3.60 9.95
CA ALA A 105 -12.29 -2.33 9.67
C ALA A 105 -12.64 -1.23 10.69
N LYS A 106 -13.92 -1.07 11.04
CA LYS A 106 -14.36 -0.10 12.07
C LYS A 106 -13.72 -0.33 13.45
N ASN A 107 -13.38 -1.57 13.77
CA ASN A 107 -12.79 -1.95 15.06
C ASN A 107 -11.24 -2.01 15.06
N ARG A 108 -10.60 -2.02 13.88
CA ARG A 108 -9.16 -2.31 13.73
C ARG A 108 -8.36 -1.21 13.05
N VAL A 109 -8.98 -0.36 12.24
CA VAL A 109 -8.29 0.73 11.52
C VAL A 109 -8.19 1.97 12.40
N ALA A 110 -7.01 2.58 12.47
CA ALA A 110 -6.81 3.81 13.22
C ALA A 110 -7.46 4.99 12.51
N MET A 111 -8.38 5.67 13.19
CA MET A 111 -9.11 6.84 12.68
C MET A 111 -8.96 8.02 13.64
N PRO A 112 -8.92 9.28 13.15
CA PRO A 112 -8.96 10.45 14.01
C PRO A 112 -10.17 10.47 14.94
N SER A 113 -9.95 10.97 16.16
CA SER A 113 -11.04 11.28 17.09
C SER A 113 -11.91 12.40 16.53
N GLY A 114 -13.22 12.32 16.78
CA GLY A 114 -14.20 13.33 16.36
C GLY A 114 -14.94 13.05 15.06
N LEU A 115 -14.49 12.10 14.22
CA LEU A 115 -15.27 11.65 13.06
C LEU A 115 -16.58 10.96 13.50
N THR A 116 -17.67 11.22 12.79
CA THR A 116 -18.92 10.47 12.94
C THR A 116 -18.74 9.03 12.44
N ASP A 117 -19.67 8.14 12.81
CA ASP A 117 -19.61 6.74 12.36
C ASP A 117 -19.87 6.61 10.86
N GLU A 118 -20.66 7.52 10.28
CA GLU A 118 -20.88 7.67 8.84
C GLU A 118 -19.59 8.11 8.12
N GLN A 119 -18.86 9.11 8.65
CA GLN A 119 -17.58 9.56 8.09
C GLN A 119 -16.51 8.47 8.16
N LYS A 120 -16.37 7.80 9.32
CA LYS A 120 -15.44 6.65 9.46
C LYS A 120 -15.78 5.56 8.44
N LYS A 121 -17.07 5.22 8.28
CA LYS A 121 -17.51 4.23 7.30
C LYS A 121 -17.17 4.68 5.88
N ALA A 122 -17.47 5.91 5.49
CA ALA A 122 -17.15 6.43 4.16
C ALA A 122 -15.63 6.41 3.88
N ALA A 123 -14.81 6.80 4.85
CA ALA A 123 -13.35 6.74 4.74
C ALA A 123 -12.84 5.28 4.63
N ILE A 124 -13.40 4.33 5.38
CA ILE A 124 -13.12 2.89 5.24
C ILE A 124 -13.50 2.39 3.85
N GLU A 125 -14.71 2.70 3.36
CA GLU A 125 -15.19 2.22 2.06
C GLU A 125 -14.38 2.78 0.89
N SER A 126 -13.89 4.02 1.00
CA SER A 126 -12.93 4.64 0.08
C SER A 126 -11.57 3.94 0.16
N ALA A 127 -11.02 3.81 1.36
CA ALA A 127 -9.73 3.18 1.61
C ALA A 127 -9.65 1.73 1.10
N LEU A 128 -10.66 0.91 1.40
CA LEU A 128 -10.79 -0.46 0.91
C LEU A 128 -10.88 -0.53 -0.64
N GLY A 129 -11.38 0.52 -1.29
CA GLY A 129 -11.41 0.62 -2.76
C GLY A 129 -10.08 1.00 -3.39
N ASN A 130 -9.14 1.53 -2.61
CA ASN A 130 -7.82 1.98 -3.07
C ASN A 130 -6.69 0.98 -2.75
N VAL A 131 -6.98 -0.12 -2.03
CA VAL A 131 -6.02 -1.17 -1.65
C VAL A 131 -6.28 -2.45 -2.46
N THR A 132 -5.23 -3.06 -3.00
CA THR A 132 -5.30 -4.36 -3.68
C THR A 132 -4.77 -5.44 -2.74
N TYR A 133 -5.66 -6.22 -2.12
CA TYR A 133 -5.28 -7.27 -1.17
C TYR A 133 -4.73 -8.51 -1.86
N LEU A 134 -3.56 -8.96 -1.41
CA LEU A 134 -2.77 -10.03 -2.03
C LEU A 134 -2.26 -11.03 -0.98
N TYR A 135 -1.97 -12.24 -1.42
CA TYR A 135 -1.22 -13.25 -0.67
C TYR A 135 0.01 -13.73 -1.45
N ALA A 136 -0.08 -13.75 -2.77
CA ALA A 136 1.00 -14.09 -3.70
C ALA A 136 0.87 -13.32 -5.02
N ASP A 137 1.82 -13.51 -5.94
CA ASP A 137 1.77 -12.93 -7.29
C ASP A 137 0.89 -13.76 -8.24
N THR A 138 0.60 -15.02 -7.90
CA THR A 138 -0.17 -15.95 -8.73
C THR A 138 -1.14 -16.78 -7.88
N ALA A 139 -2.18 -17.30 -8.53
CA ALA A 139 -3.14 -18.23 -7.91
C ALA A 139 -2.52 -19.56 -7.44
N ALA A 140 -1.25 -19.84 -7.77
CA ALA A 140 -0.49 -21.01 -7.31
C ALA A 140 0.43 -20.70 -6.12
N GLY A 141 0.44 -19.47 -5.60
CA GLY A 141 1.24 -19.07 -4.43
C GLY A 141 2.66 -18.58 -4.73
N ALA A 142 3.09 -18.52 -5.99
CA ALA A 142 4.44 -18.07 -6.35
C ALA A 142 4.67 -16.57 -6.05
N LEU A 143 5.93 -16.21 -5.72
CA LEU A 143 6.35 -14.84 -5.33
C LEU A 143 7.44 -14.28 -6.27
N SER A 144 7.39 -14.61 -7.56
CA SER A 144 8.41 -14.23 -8.56
C SER A 144 8.51 -12.71 -8.84
N THR A 145 7.37 -12.01 -8.85
CA THR A 145 7.34 -10.54 -8.96
C THR A 145 7.82 -9.93 -7.65
N LEU A 146 7.39 -10.45 -6.50
CA LEU A 146 7.88 -9.98 -5.19
C LEU A 146 9.40 -10.13 -5.02
N LYS A 147 10.01 -11.24 -5.52
CA LYS A 147 11.48 -11.41 -5.59
C LYS A 147 12.14 -10.26 -6.37
N THR A 148 11.53 -9.85 -7.48
CA THR A 148 12.00 -8.72 -8.31
C THR A 148 11.80 -7.38 -7.61
N ASP A 149 10.61 -7.13 -7.05
CA ASP A 149 10.28 -5.91 -6.31
C ASP A 149 11.26 -5.68 -5.14
N ILE A 150 11.57 -6.74 -4.37
CA ILE A 150 12.49 -6.67 -3.23
C ILE A 150 13.94 -6.41 -3.70
N ALA A 151 14.37 -7.00 -4.82
CA ALA A 151 15.67 -6.72 -5.42
C ALA A 151 15.81 -5.24 -5.84
N THR A 152 14.85 -4.73 -6.62
CA THR A 152 14.83 -3.33 -7.08
C THR A 152 14.68 -2.34 -5.91
N LEU A 153 13.89 -2.70 -4.89
CA LEU A 153 13.75 -1.91 -3.67
C LEU A 153 15.07 -1.85 -2.88
N ALA A 154 15.76 -2.98 -2.69
CA ALA A 154 17.07 -3.02 -2.02
C ALA A 154 18.10 -2.11 -2.71
N GLU A 155 18.18 -2.16 -4.04
CA GLU A 155 19.04 -1.27 -4.84
C GLU A 155 18.64 0.21 -4.69
N THR A 156 17.34 0.52 -4.79
CA THR A 156 16.82 1.88 -4.60
C THR A 156 17.19 2.45 -3.23
N LEU A 157 17.01 1.64 -2.18
CA LEU A 157 17.33 2.01 -0.80
C LEU A 157 18.84 2.17 -0.56
N LYS A 158 19.69 1.36 -1.21
CA LYS A 158 21.15 1.52 -1.20
C LYS A 158 21.56 2.85 -1.83
N ASN A 159 20.97 3.18 -2.99
CA ASN A 159 21.27 4.41 -3.74
C ASN A 159 20.77 5.66 -3.01
N ALA A 160 19.67 5.54 -2.26
CA ALA A 160 19.16 6.58 -1.35
C ALA A 160 19.94 6.68 -0.01
N ASN A 161 21.03 5.92 0.17
CA ASN A 161 21.81 5.84 1.41
C ASN A 161 21.02 5.43 2.66
N GLN A 162 19.92 4.70 2.49
CA GLN A 162 19.12 4.15 3.59
C GLN A 162 19.60 2.75 4.03
N ILE A 163 20.39 2.10 3.16
CA ILE A 163 21.08 0.85 3.43
C ILE A 163 22.59 1.08 3.29
N GLU A 164 23.35 0.62 4.28
CA GLU A 164 24.81 0.70 4.31
C GLU A 164 25.44 -0.32 3.34
N LYS A 165 24.95 -1.56 3.39
CA LYS A 165 25.54 -2.73 2.71
C LYS A 165 24.83 -3.02 1.38
N SER A 166 25.60 -3.16 0.31
CA SER A 166 25.09 -3.67 -0.98
C SER A 166 24.80 -5.16 -0.91
N ALA A 167 24.11 -5.71 -1.92
CA ALA A 167 23.96 -7.17 -2.05
C ALA A 167 25.31 -7.90 -2.07
N THR A 168 26.33 -7.32 -2.71
CA THR A 168 27.71 -7.86 -2.73
C THR A 168 28.41 -7.79 -1.38
N ASP A 169 28.16 -6.78 -0.56
CA ASP A 169 28.69 -6.70 0.82
C ASP A 169 28.04 -7.75 1.74
N LEU A 170 26.83 -8.21 1.41
CA LEU A 170 26.11 -9.31 2.05
C LEU A 170 26.45 -10.68 1.42
N GLY A 171 27.41 -10.74 0.50
CA GLY A 171 27.92 -11.96 -0.11
C GLY A 171 27.07 -12.53 -1.26
N PHE A 172 26.05 -11.81 -1.73
CA PHE A 172 25.28 -12.19 -2.92
C PHE A 172 25.98 -11.73 -4.21
N ALA A 173 25.69 -12.35 -5.35
CA ALA A 173 26.26 -11.95 -6.63
C ALA A 173 25.73 -10.58 -7.11
N ASP A 174 24.44 -10.33 -6.90
CA ASP A 174 23.71 -9.11 -7.27
C ASP A 174 22.42 -9.00 -6.42
N TYR A 175 21.62 -7.94 -6.66
CA TYR A 175 20.34 -7.76 -5.98
C TYR A 175 19.28 -8.81 -6.34
N ALA A 176 19.34 -9.44 -7.51
CA ALA A 176 18.40 -10.49 -7.89
C ALA A 176 18.67 -11.78 -7.10
N ALA A 177 19.93 -12.14 -6.87
CA ALA A 177 20.33 -13.20 -5.96
C ALA A 177 19.89 -12.93 -4.51
N LEU A 178 20.00 -11.68 -4.03
CA LEU A 178 19.47 -11.28 -2.72
C LEU A 178 17.93 -11.40 -2.67
N GLY A 179 17.21 -10.93 -3.68
CA GLY A 179 15.74 -11.03 -3.74
C GLY A 179 15.25 -12.47 -3.76
N ASN A 180 15.96 -13.36 -4.49
CA ASN A 180 15.65 -14.78 -4.54
C ASN A 180 15.88 -15.53 -3.22
N ALA A 181 16.87 -15.11 -2.40
CA ALA A 181 17.11 -15.70 -1.09
C ALA A 181 16.17 -15.12 -0.01
N PHE A 182 15.92 -13.80 -0.05
CA PHE A 182 15.14 -13.13 0.99
C PHE A 182 13.62 -13.41 0.90
N VAL A 183 13.13 -13.84 -0.27
CA VAL A 183 11.71 -14.17 -0.50
C VAL A 183 11.55 -15.68 -0.76
N ASP A 184 11.01 -16.40 0.20
CA ASP A 184 10.75 -17.84 0.13
C ASP A 184 9.26 -18.12 -0.16
N ASP A 185 8.97 -18.48 -1.41
CA ASP A 185 7.63 -18.88 -1.85
C ASP A 185 7.27 -20.33 -1.54
N SER A 186 8.16 -21.16 -0.99
CA SER A 186 7.86 -22.55 -0.66
C SER A 186 6.75 -22.69 0.40
N TYR A 187 6.66 -21.71 1.31
CA TYR A 187 5.60 -21.64 2.32
C TYR A 187 4.24 -21.28 1.69
N MET A 188 4.16 -20.25 0.84
CA MET A 188 2.89 -19.84 0.23
C MET A 188 2.42 -20.79 -0.87
N THR A 189 3.32 -21.27 -1.73
CA THR A 189 3.00 -22.32 -2.72
C THR A 189 2.55 -23.61 -2.03
N GLY A 190 3.22 -24.02 -0.94
CA GLY A 190 2.83 -25.20 -0.17
C GLY A 190 1.50 -25.06 0.56
N ALA A 191 1.18 -23.86 1.04
CA ALA A 191 -0.12 -23.53 1.62
C ALA A 191 -1.25 -23.65 0.59
N VAL A 192 -1.11 -22.96 -0.55
CA VAL A 192 -2.11 -22.93 -1.64
C VAL A 192 -2.29 -24.32 -2.27
N ALA A 193 -1.20 -25.08 -2.48
CA ALA A 193 -1.25 -26.45 -2.99
C ALA A 193 -1.63 -27.50 -1.92
N LYS A 194 -1.82 -27.07 -0.66
CA LYS A 194 -2.15 -27.93 0.50
C LYS A 194 -1.18 -29.10 0.71
N THR A 195 0.12 -28.86 0.49
CA THR A 195 1.20 -29.85 0.66
C THR A 195 1.79 -29.85 2.08
N TYR A 196 0.90 -29.76 3.08
CA TYR A 196 1.23 -29.71 4.50
C TYR A 196 0.31 -30.65 5.30
N THR A 197 0.77 -31.11 6.46
CA THR A 197 -0.07 -31.84 7.41
C THR A 197 -0.85 -30.82 8.26
N ALA A 198 -2.17 -30.80 8.16
CA ALA A 198 -2.98 -29.93 9.02
C ALA A 198 -2.70 -30.24 10.52
N PRO A 199 -2.51 -29.23 11.39
CA PRO A 199 -2.24 -29.46 12.80
C PRO A 199 -3.30 -30.35 13.45
N ALA A 200 -2.87 -31.41 14.13
CA ALA A 200 -3.78 -32.39 14.77
C ALA A 200 -4.56 -31.81 15.97
N SER A 201 -4.14 -30.65 16.48
CA SER A 201 -4.83 -29.87 17.50
C SER A 201 -4.52 -28.38 17.29
N LYS A 202 -5.29 -27.49 17.92
CA LYS A 202 -5.14 -26.05 17.72
C LYS A 202 -3.76 -25.53 18.13
N VAL A 203 -2.99 -25.03 17.17
CA VAL A 203 -1.70 -24.34 17.40
C VAL A 203 -1.91 -22.83 17.45
N THR A 204 -1.10 -22.13 18.27
CA THR A 204 -1.13 -20.66 18.34
C THR A 204 0.17 -20.07 17.81
N ILE A 205 0.07 -19.21 16.80
CA ILE A 205 1.21 -18.47 16.24
C ILE A 205 1.22 -17.05 16.83
N LYS A 206 2.39 -16.58 17.28
CA LYS A 206 2.55 -15.17 17.68
C LYS A 206 2.79 -14.32 16.44
N VAL A 207 1.95 -13.33 16.21
CA VAL A 207 2.01 -12.46 15.03
C VAL A 207 2.24 -11.02 15.46
N ALA A 208 3.21 -10.33 14.87
CA ALA A 208 3.33 -8.88 14.99
C ALA A 208 2.66 -8.19 13.79
N ALA A 209 1.92 -7.11 14.02
CA ALA A 209 1.24 -6.36 12.96
C ALA A 209 1.31 -4.86 13.24
N ILE A 210 1.23 -4.02 12.21
CA ILE A 210 1.12 -2.57 12.41
C ILE A 210 -0.29 -2.27 12.94
N GLU A 211 -0.35 -1.62 14.09
CA GLU A 211 -1.62 -1.27 14.72
C GLU A 211 -2.33 -0.17 13.91
N GLY A 212 -3.63 -0.37 13.64
CA GLY A 212 -4.42 0.60 12.89
C GLY A 212 -4.34 0.52 11.37
N ASP A 213 -3.50 -0.37 10.81
CA ASP A 213 -3.20 -0.44 9.38
C ASP A 213 -4.27 -1.21 8.57
N ILE A 214 -4.90 -0.54 7.59
CA ILE A 214 -5.93 -1.15 6.73
C ILE A 214 -5.34 -2.06 5.66
N HIS A 215 -4.05 -1.93 5.31
CA HIS A 215 -3.35 -2.87 4.42
C HIS A 215 -3.36 -4.27 5.01
N GLN A 216 -3.29 -4.37 6.34
CA GLN A 216 -3.18 -5.62 7.08
C GLN A 216 -4.56 -6.17 7.50
N ILE A 217 -5.67 -5.62 6.99
CA ILE A 217 -7.02 -5.99 7.44
C ILE A 217 -7.36 -7.47 7.17
N ALA A 218 -6.72 -8.10 6.18
CA ALA A 218 -6.87 -9.53 5.92
C ALA A 218 -6.44 -10.43 7.09
N LEU A 219 -5.42 -10.03 7.86
CA LEU A 219 -5.02 -10.73 9.10
C LEU A 219 -6.14 -10.68 10.15
N TRP A 220 -6.71 -9.50 10.34
CA TRP A 220 -7.78 -9.27 11.29
C TRP A 220 -9.09 -9.93 10.85
N PHE A 221 -9.40 -9.93 9.56
CA PHE A 221 -10.55 -10.64 9.00
C PHE A 221 -10.40 -12.15 9.17
N ALA A 222 -9.22 -12.73 8.88
CA ALA A 222 -8.94 -14.15 9.12
C ALA A 222 -9.18 -14.56 10.58
N LYS A 223 -8.81 -13.71 11.54
CA LYS A 223 -9.07 -13.92 12.97
C LYS A 223 -10.54 -13.71 13.35
N ASP A 224 -11.08 -12.53 13.09
CA ASP A 224 -12.35 -12.06 13.63
C ASP A 224 -13.56 -12.66 12.89
N ALA A 225 -13.39 -13.18 11.67
CA ALA A 225 -14.35 -14.05 10.97
C ALA A 225 -14.15 -15.55 11.29
N GLY A 226 -13.14 -15.90 12.10
CA GLY A 226 -12.90 -17.26 12.57
C GLY A 226 -12.35 -18.23 11.53
N ILE A 227 -11.84 -17.75 10.39
CA ILE A 227 -11.35 -18.55 9.26
C ILE A 227 -10.25 -19.53 9.71
N LEU A 228 -9.30 -19.07 10.51
CA LEU A 228 -8.17 -19.87 10.99
C LEU A 228 -8.58 -21.10 11.81
N ASN A 229 -9.80 -21.15 12.37
CA ASN A 229 -10.31 -22.33 13.06
C ASN A 229 -10.44 -23.55 12.12
N ASN A 230 -10.75 -23.33 10.84
CA ASN A 230 -10.83 -24.41 9.82
C ASN A 230 -9.48 -25.13 9.63
N TYR A 231 -8.39 -24.47 10.02
CA TYR A 231 -7.01 -24.89 9.82
C TYR A 231 -6.33 -25.38 11.12
N ASN A 232 -7.09 -25.48 12.22
CA ASN A 232 -6.54 -25.69 13.56
C ASN A 232 -5.45 -24.67 13.95
N VAL A 233 -5.60 -23.42 13.49
CA VAL A 233 -4.71 -22.31 13.83
C VAL A 233 -5.46 -21.26 14.66
N ASP A 234 -4.77 -20.65 15.60
CA ASP A 234 -5.12 -19.36 16.19
C ASP A 234 -3.90 -18.44 16.16
N ILE A 235 -4.11 -17.15 16.32
CA ILE A 235 -3.05 -16.14 16.33
C ILE A 235 -3.15 -15.23 17.55
N SER A 236 -2.02 -15.03 18.21
CA SER A 236 -1.85 -13.98 19.22
C SER A 236 -1.21 -12.78 18.53
N VAL A 237 -2.02 -11.78 18.17
CA VAL A 237 -1.54 -10.58 17.45
C VAL A 237 -1.08 -9.51 18.43
N THR A 238 0.17 -9.08 18.29
CA THR A 238 0.78 -7.96 19.02
C THR A 238 0.82 -6.75 18.09
N GLY A 239 0.08 -5.69 18.43
CA GLY A 239 0.13 -4.41 17.73
C GLY A 239 1.49 -3.72 17.89
N GLN A 240 1.96 -3.08 16.83
CA GLN A 240 3.21 -2.33 16.77
C GLN A 240 2.95 -0.96 16.14
N ALA A 241 3.61 0.09 16.65
CA ALA A 241 3.44 1.46 16.16
C ALA A 241 3.96 1.69 14.71
N GLY A 242 4.59 0.68 14.09
CA GLY A 242 5.08 0.74 12.71
C GLY A 242 5.98 -0.44 12.36
N GLY A 243 6.31 -0.55 11.07
CA GLY A 243 7.13 -1.66 10.52
C GLY A 243 8.45 -1.96 11.26
N PRO A 244 9.23 -0.96 11.75
CA PRO A 244 10.42 -1.23 12.55
C PRO A 244 10.16 -1.98 13.88
N GLY A 245 8.98 -1.80 14.48
CA GLY A 245 8.57 -2.54 15.68
C GLY A 245 8.23 -4.00 15.36
N VAL A 246 7.53 -4.22 14.24
CA VAL A 246 7.23 -5.58 13.72
C VAL A 246 8.52 -6.34 13.41
N TYR A 247 9.47 -5.70 12.73
CA TYR A 247 10.79 -6.26 12.50
C TYR A 247 11.52 -6.61 13.81
N THR A 248 11.50 -5.71 14.81
CA THR A 248 12.14 -5.97 16.12
C THR A 248 11.53 -7.19 16.82
N ALA A 249 10.20 -7.34 16.78
CA ALA A 249 9.49 -8.49 17.36
C ALA A 249 9.83 -9.82 16.65
N LEU A 250 10.05 -9.80 15.33
CA LEU A 250 10.55 -10.95 14.57
C LEU A 250 12.02 -11.28 14.89
N ASN A 251 12.87 -10.26 14.95
CA ASN A 251 14.32 -10.40 15.12
C ASN A 251 14.71 -10.92 16.53
N THR A 252 13.93 -10.54 17.54
CA THR A 252 14.09 -11.00 18.94
C THR A 252 13.47 -12.37 19.20
N GLY A 253 12.55 -12.83 18.34
CA GLY A 253 11.76 -14.06 18.56
C GLY A 253 10.54 -13.86 19.45
N ASP A 254 10.21 -12.62 19.84
CA ASP A 254 8.97 -12.29 20.56
C ASP A 254 7.72 -12.67 19.75
N CYS A 255 7.79 -12.51 18.42
CA CYS A 255 6.79 -12.98 17.46
C CYS A 255 7.40 -13.90 16.40
N ASN A 256 6.57 -14.75 15.82
CA ASN A 256 6.96 -15.78 14.86
C ASN A 256 6.79 -15.32 13.41
N ILE A 257 5.69 -14.59 13.15
CA ILE A 257 5.32 -14.01 11.86
C ILE A 257 5.08 -12.50 12.07
N GLY A 258 5.35 -11.68 11.06
CA GLY A 258 5.21 -10.23 11.10
C GLY A 258 4.62 -9.67 9.81
N PHE A 259 3.67 -8.74 9.93
CA PHE A 259 3.06 -8.00 8.83
C PHE A 259 3.61 -6.57 8.83
N LEU A 260 4.39 -6.22 7.82
CA LEU A 260 5.11 -4.94 7.74
C LEU A 260 5.34 -4.50 6.29
N GLY A 261 5.62 -3.21 6.10
CA GLY A 261 6.03 -2.69 4.80
C GLY A 261 7.29 -3.38 4.26
N ALA A 262 7.41 -3.52 2.94
CA ALA A 262 8.64 -4.02 2.31
C ALA A 262 9.88 -3.16 2.65
N PRO A 263 9.84 -1.81 2.65
CA PRO A 263 11.02 -1.00 3.01
C PRO A 263 11.55 -1.25 4.43
N PRO A 264 10.74 -1.24 5.52
CA PRO A 264 11.28 -1.55 6.85
C PRO A 264 11.74 -3.00 6.99
N ALA A 265 11.21 -3.96 6.24
CA ALA A 265 11.77 -5.32 6.18
C ALA A 265 13.18 -5.32 5.55
N THR A 266 13.31 -4.78 4.33
CA THR A 266 14.57 -4.74 3.57
C THR A 266 15.66 -3.93 4.26
N ILE A 267 15.35 -2.69 4.70
CA ILE A 267 16.31 -1.81 5.39
C ILE A 267 16.89 -2.50 6.63
N ARG A 268 16.02 -3.12 7.45
CA ARG A 268 16.43 -3.67 8.73
C ARG A 268 17.20 -4.98 8.56
N CYS A 269 16.71 -5.92 7.76
CA CYS A 269 17.37 -7.21 7.58
C CYS A 269 18.75 -7.05 6.93
N MET A 270 18.90 -6.16 5.93
CA MET A 270 20.19 -5.90 5.29
C MET A 270 21.19 -5.18 6.20
N ASN A 271 20.77 -4.12 6.90
CA ASN A 271 21.69 -3.38 7.78
C ASN A 271 22.12 -4.21 9.00
N ASN A 272 21.24 -5.06 9.55
CA ASN A 272 21.55 -5.93 10.68
C ASN A 272 22.18 -7.28 10.28
N MET A 273 22.38 -7.54 8.97
CA MET A 273 22.92 -8.79 8.43
C MET A 273 22.10 -10.05 8.78
N ASP A 274 20.78 -9.89 8.92
CA ASP A 274 19.83 -11.01 9.07
C ASP A 274 19.57 -11.77 7.77
N ILE A 275 20.01 -11.18 6.64
CA ILE A 275 20.01 -11.79 5.30
C ILE A 275 21.39 -11.60 4.66
N THR A 276 22.12 -12.69 4.48
CA THR A 276 23.40 -12.80 3.77
C THR A 276 23.42 -14.10 2.98
N SER A 277 24.36 -14.31 2.06
CA SER A 277 24.48 -15.57 1.30
C SER A 277 24.84 -16.82 2.15
N SER A 278 24.90 -16.68 3.47
CA SER A 278 25.18 -17.75 4.44
C SER A 278 24.33 -17.69 5.72
N VAL A 279 23.46 -16.69 5.86
CA VAL A 279 22.63 -16.46 7.06
C VAL A 279 21.27 -15.95 6.63
N GLU A 280 20.23 -16.69 7.00
CA GLU A 280 18.83 -16.31 6.87
C GLU A 280 18.20 -16.39 8.25
N LYS A 281 17.86 -15.23 8.83
CA LYS A 281 17.18 -15.14 10.13
C LYS A 281 15.73 -14.69 9.99
N ILE A 282 15.43 -13.91 8.95
CA ILE A 282 14.08 -13.47 8.60
C ILE A 282 13.92 -13.59 7.08
N ASN A 283 12.91 -14.34 6.64
CA ASN A 283 12.53 -14.45 5.22
C ASN A 283 11.11 -13.89 5.01
N ILE A 284 10.87 -13.34 3.83
CA ILE A 284 9.55 -12.93 3.35
C ILE A 284 8.85 -14.14 2.75
N ILE A 285 7.65 -14.46 3.23
CA ILE A 285 6.90 -15.70 2.90
C ILE A 285 5.55 -15.44 2.22
N GLY A 286 5.21 -14.18 1.92
CA GLY A 286 3.96 -13.82 1.25
C GLY A 286 3.78 -12.32 1.06
N ARG A 287 2.84 -11.95 0.18
CA ARG A 287 2.33 -10.57 0.08
C ARG A 287 1.23 -10.31 1.12
N VAL A 288 1.01 -9.03 1.41
CA VAL A 288 -0.18 -8.56 2.13
C VAL A 288 -1.08 -7.74 1.21
N ASN A 289 -0.48 -6.81 0.47
CA ASN A 289 -1.15 -5.98 -0.51
C ASN A 289 -0.14 -5.36 -1.49
N SER A 290 -0.63 -4.93 -2.65
CA SER A 290 -0.08 -3.75 -3.32
C SER A 290 -0.96 -2.54 -2.99
N GLU A 291 -0.52 -1.35 -3.40
CA GLU A 291 -1.36 -0.14 -3.40
C GLU A 291 -1.79 0.41 -2.04
N GLY A 292 -2.60 1.47 -2.07
CA GLY A 292 -3.27 2.00 -0.88
C GLY A 292 -2.53 3.14 -0.17
N SER A 293 -1.87 4.01 -0.93
CA SER A 293 -1.42 5.31 -0.44
C SER A 293 -1.82 6.39 -1.44
N GLY A 294 -1.73 7.65 -1.06
CA GLY A 294 -1.98 8.76 -1.97
C GLY A 294 -1.32 10.04 -1.52
N ILE A 295 -1.26 11.00 -2.43
CA ILE A 295 -0.69 12.33 -2.21
C ILE A 295 -1.84 13.32 -2.04
N LEU A 296 -2.00 13.83 -0.82
CA LEU A 296 -2.88 14.96 -0.52
C LEU A 296 -2.12 16.27 -0.76
N LEU A 297 -2.84 17.30 -1.19
CA LEU A 297 -2.42 18.69 -1.17
C LEU A 297 -3.29 19.46 -0.17
N LYS A 298 -2.68 20.43 0.53
CA LYS A 298 -3.40 21.29 1.49
C LYS A 298 -4.50 22.11 0.80
N PRO A 299 -5.49 22.61 1.57
CA PRO A 299 -6.47 23.57 1.06
C PRO A 299 -5.82 24.75 0.31
N GLY A 300 -6.40 25.11 -0.83
CA GLY A 300 -5.95 26.19 -1.71
C GLY A 300 -4.94 25.81 -2.81
N GLU A 301 -4.27 24.66 -2.73
CA GLU A 301 -3.43 24.14 -3.83
C GLU A 301 -4.31 23.42 -4.88
N LYS A 302 -3.92 23.45 -6.17
CA LYS A 302 -4.66 22.77 -7.26
C LYS A 302 -3.88 21.59 -7.80
N ALA A 303 -4.51 20.42 -7.92
CA ALA A 303 -3.84 19.22 -8.44
C ALA A 303 -3.28 19.40 -9.88
N SER A 304 -4.01 20.15 -10.72
CA SER A 304 -3.63 20.53 -12.09
C SER A 304 -2.30 21.28 -12.17
N ASP A 305 -1.92 22.02 -11.11
CA ASP A 305 -0.68 22.78 -11.09
C ASP A 305 0.52 21.84 -10.97
N TYR A 306 0.34 20.66 -10.39
CA TYR A 306 1.40 19.68 -10.15
C TYR A 306 1.46 18.57 -11.22
N ILE A 307 0.31 18.04 -11.63
CA ILE A 307 0.19 16.93 -12.58
C ILE A 307 -0.93 17.19 -13.59
N THR A 308 -0.63 16.98 -14.87
CA THR A 308 -1.65 16.84 -15.94
C THR A 308 -1.88 15.36 -16.22
N VAL A 309 -3.13 14.90 -16.21
CA VAL A 309 -3.50 13.51 -16.53
C VAL A 309 -4.09 13.45 -17.93
N GLN A 310 -3.53 12.61 -18.80
CA GLN A 310 -3.94 12.49 -20.21
C GLN A 310 -3.90 11.03 -20.70
N THR A 311 -4.60 10.73 -21.79
CA THR A 311 -4.66 9.39 -22.42
C THR A 311 -3.80 9.25 -23.67
N THR A 312 -3.21 10.35 -24.14
CA THR A 312 -2.25 10.38 -25.26
C THR A 312 -0.83 10.48 -24.73
N ALA A 313 0.13 9.90 -25.45
CA ALA A 313 1.54 10.04 -25.09
C ALA A 313 1.96 11.53 -25.06
N PRO A 314 2.66 12.00 -24.02
CA PRO A 314 3.10 13.38 -23.93
C PRO A 314 4.24 13.68 -24.91
N ALA A 315 4.52 14.96 -25.10
CA ALA A 315 5.59 15.42 -25.98
C ALA A 315 6.99 14.92 -25.53
N GLU A 316 7.90 14.78 -26.48
CA GLU A 316 9.29 14.39 -26.20
C GLU A 316 9.95 15.33 -25.17
N GLY A 317 10.68 14.74 -24.21
CA GLY A 317 11.30 15.47 -23.10
C GLY A 317 10.41 15.74 -21.89
N ALA A 318 9.09 15.52 -21.98
CA ALA A 318 8.20 15.61 -20.83
C ALA A 318 8.59 14.61 -19.72
N LYS A 319 8.43 15.02 -18.45
CA LYS A 319 8.57 14.13 -17.30
C LYS A 319 7.21 13.54 -16.98
N TYR A 320 7.06 12.23 -17.05
CA TYR A 320 5.78 11.56 -16.83
C TYR A 320 5.97 10.15 -16.29
N ILE A 321 4.89 9.62 -15.72
CA ILE A 321 4.71 8.18 -15.50
C ILE A 321 3.52 7.73 -16.36
N GLN A 322 3.66 6.59 -17.02
CA GLN A 322 2.52 5.89 -17.63
C GLN A 322 2.05 4.80 -16.67
N ASN A 323 0.78 4.83 -16.29
CA ASN A 323 0.14 3.71 -15.59
C ASN A 323 -0.22 2.63 -16.63
N PRO A 324 0.37 1.43 -16.58
CA PRO A 324 0.16 0.40 -17.61
C PRO A 324 -1.25 -0.21 -17.56
N THR A 325 -1.86 -0.32 -16.37
CA THR A 325 -3.20 -0.90 -16.18
C THR A 325 -4.32 -0.02 -16.76
N THR A 326 -4.20 1.31 -16.65
CA THR A 326 -5.21 2.28 -17.12
C THR A 326 -4.85 2.95 -18.46
N GLY A 327 -3.60 2.82 -18.91
CA GLY A 327 -3.08 3.50 -20.11
C GLY A 327 -2.91 5.01 -19.97
N LYS A 328 -3.11 5.58 -18.79
CA LYS A 328 -3.01 7.03 -18.53
C LYS A 328 -1.56 7.47 -18.34
N TYR A 329 -1.28 8.70 -18.75
CA TYR A 329 -0.03 9.42 -18.53
C TYR A 329 -0.24 10.51 -17.48
N TYR A 330 0.59 10.49 -16.44
CA TYR A 330 0.65 11.48 -15.37
C TYR A 330 1.88 12.35 -15.62
N VAL A 331 1.67 13.52 -16.20
CA VAL A 331 2.72 14.43 -16.67
C VAL A 331 3.02 15.48 -15.60
N PHE A 332 4.27 15.56 -15.15
CA PHE A 332 4.69 16.40 -14.03
C PHE A 332 5.07 17.81 -14.47
N ASN A 333 4.43 18.81 -13.87
CA ASN A 333 4.76 20.22 -14.04
C ASN A 333 5.96 20.59 -13.16
N VAL A 334 7.17 20.11 -13.51
CA VAL A 334 8.38 20.14 -12.67
C VAL A 334 8.65 21.48 -11.96
N ALA A 335 8.41 22.60 -12.65
CA ALA A 335 8.62 23.95 -12.10
C ALA A 335 7.78 24.26 -10.85
N ASN A 336 6.63 23.59 -10.68
CA ASN A 336 5.72 23.76 -9.54
C ASN A 336 6.02 22.81 -8.37
N TRP A 337 6.94 21.85 -8.54
CA TRP A 337 7.44 20.96 -7.49
C TRP A 337 8.73 21.47 -6.84
N GLY A 338 9.58 22.14 -7.61
CA GLY A 338 10.82 22.74 -7.11
C GLY A 338 10.56 23.76 -6.00
N GLY A 339 11.30 23.64 -4.88
CA GLY A 339 11.14 24.50 -3.71
C GLY A 339 9.93 24.19 -2.83
N LYS A 340 9.09 23.19 -3.18
CA LYS A 340 7.96 22.77 -2.35
C LYS A 340 8.40 21.81 -1.24
N ILE A 341 7.62 21.76 -0.16
CA ILE A 341 7.84 20.88 1.00
C ILE A 341 6.68 19.90 1.10
N PHE A 342 7.00 18.60 1.12
CA PHE A 342 6.03 17.51 1.23
C PHE A 342 6.27 16.66 2.49
N ALA A 343 5.22 16.28 3.20
CA ALA A 343 5.34 15.38 4.34
C ALA A 343 5.36 13.90 3.92
N THR A 344 6.10 13.10 4.69
CA THR A 344 6.18 11.64 4.59
C THR A 344 6.08 11.01 5.99
N PRO A 345 5.61 9.76 6.13
CA PRO A 345 5.47 9.13 7.43
C PRO A 345 6.80 8.79 8.10
N GLY A 346 7.87 8.60 7.32
CA GLY A 346 9.21 8.39 7.82
C GLY A 346 10.15 7.91 6.72
N ALA A 347 11.47 8.08 6.91
CA ALA A 347 12.46 7.69 5.91
C ALA A 347 12.34 6.21 5.47
N ALA A 348 12.04 5.32 6.41
CA ALA A 348 11.91 3.88 6.19
C ALA A 348 10.50 3.44 5.74
N THR A 349 9.79 4.22 4.93
CA THR A 349 8.44 3.88 4.43
C THR A 349 8.34 3.99 2.90
N ILE A 350 7.39 3.26 2.30
CA ILE A 350 7.26 3.20 0.83
C ILE A 350 6.86 4.56 0.24
N GLN A 351 6.06 5.33 0.98
CA GLN A 351 5.67 6.69 0.64
C GLN A 351 6.89 7.62 0.50
N HIS A 352 7.89 7.46 1.38
CA HIS A 352 9.12 8.25 1.32
C HIS A 352 10.01 7.83 0.14
N VAL A 353 10.11 6.53 -0.14
CA VAL A 353 10.83 6.00 -1.31
C VAL A 353 10.18 6.51 -2.60
N GLN A 354 8.86 6.39 -2.73
CA GLN A 354 8.08 6.85 -3.89
C GLN A 354 8.23 8.35 -4.12
N LEU A 355 8.14 9.19 -3.09
CA LEU A 355 8.35 10.63 -3.23
C LEU A 355 9.79 10.96 -3.68
N SER A 356 10.79 10.21 -3.20
CA SER A 356 12.18 10.36 -3.68
C SER A 356 12.35 9.95 -5.15
N GLN A 357 11.64 8.92 -5.61
CA GLN A 357 11.61 8.49 -7.00
C GLN A 357 10.94 9.53 -7.91
N LEU A 358 9.86 10.19 -7.44
CA LEU A 358 9.24 11.32 -8.15
C LEU A 358 10.22 12.50 -8.27
N ALA A 359 10.93 12.86 -7.20
CA ALA A 359 11.97 13.90 -7.25
C ALA A 359 13.04 13.57 -8.30
N ALA A 360 13.58 12.35 -8.27
CA ALA A 360 14.60 11.89 -9.20
C ALA A 360 14.11 11.89 -10.67
N LEU A 361 12.88 11.41 -10.93
CA LEU A 361 12.24 11.46 -12.26
C LEU A 361 12.15 12.89 -12.81
N MET A 362 11.76 13.83 -11.95
CA MET A 362 11.68 15.25 -12.28
C MET A 362 13.05 15.93 -12.43
N GLY A 363 14.14 15.29 -12.02
CA GLY A 363 15.48 15.87 -12.00
C GLY A 363 15.73 16.80 -10.81
N LEU A 364 14.91 16.72 -9.77
CA LEU A 364 15.03 17.49 -8.54
C LEU A 364 15.90 16.75 -7.52
N LYS A 365 16.67 17.49 -6.72
CA LYS A 365 17.26 16.98 -5.49
C LYS A 365 16.15 16.64 -4.49
N TYR A 366 16.41 15.71 -3.58
CA TYR A 366 15.47 15.33 -2.52
C TYR A 366 16.14 15.50 -1.14
N GLN A 367 15.62 16.41 -0.32
CA GLN A 367 16.32 16.85 0.91
C GLN A 367 15.36 17.05 2.09
N SER A 368 15.80 16.73 3.30
CA SER A 368 15.04 17.05 4.53
C SER A 368 14.92 18.57 4.70
N TYR A 369 13.71 19.02 4.99
CA TYR A 369 13.41 20.40 5.39
C TYR A 369 13.68 20.60 6.89
N THR A 370 14.12 21.80 7.24
CA THR A 370 14.15 22.33 8.61
C THR A 370 13.58 23.75 8.56
N ALA A 371 12.74 24.12 9.52
CA ALA A 371 12.13 25.44 9.60
C ALA A 371 13.18 26.56 9.46
N GLY A 372 12.92 27.53 8.59
CA GLY A 372 13.84 28.64 8.28
C GLY A 372 14.95 28.33 7.27
N MET A 373 15.01 27.11 6.71
CA MET A 373 15.92 26.79 5.61
C MET A 373 15.55 27.54 4.32
N SER A 374 16.54 28.12 3.64
CA SER A 374 16.37 28.69 2.30
C SER A 374 16.01 27.60 1.27
N LEU A 375 14.93 27.80 0.55
CA LEU A 375 14.41 26.85 -0.44
C LEU A 375 14.98 27.15 -1.84
N SER A 376 15.27 26.09 -2.61
CA SER A 376 15.78 26.15 -3.98
C SER A 376 14.83 25.48 -4.96
N SER A 377 14.66 26.06 -6.15
CA SER A 377 13.78 25.52 -7.20
C SER A 377 14.31 24.23 -7.87
N ASP A 378 15.54 23.82 -7.58
CA ASP A 378 16.12 22.55 -8.03
C ASP A 378 15.93 21.39 -7.03
N THR A 379 15.19 21.62 -5.94
CA THR A 379 15.08 20.70 -4.81
C THR A 379 13.62 20.51 -4.39
N LEU A 380 13.17 19.26 -4.31
CA LEU A 380 11.96 18.88 -3.59
C LEU A 380 12.33 18.58 -2.13
N TYR A 381 11.67 19.26 -1.20
CA TYR A 381 11.95 19.11 0.23
C TYR A 381 10.95 18.17 0.90
N TYR A 382 11.39 17.47 1.94
CA TYR A 382 10.52 16.61 2.74
C TYR A 382 10.54 16.92 4.24
N VAL A 383 9.41 16.66 4.91
CA VAL A 383 9.35 16.50 6.37
C VAL A 383 9.01 15.03 6.66
N ALA A 384 9.68 14.42 7.63
CA ALA A 384 9.47 13.02 8.00
C ALA A 384 8.75 12.91 9.35
N GLY A 385 8.02 11.82 9.56
CA GLY A 385 7.32 11.52 10.82
C GLY A 385 5.80 11.72 10.79
N ILE A 386 5.21 12.08 9.64
CA ILE A 386 3.79 12.41 9.53
C ILE A 386 2.96 11.17 9.18
N SER A 387 2.54 10.43 10.22
CA SER A 387 1.95 9.09 10.12
C SER A 387 0.43 8.99 10.30
N SER A 388 -0.26 10.10 10.55
CA SER A 388 -1.74 10.10 10.64
C SER A 388 -2.32 11.44 10.22
N PHE A 389 -3.59 11.47 9.84
CA PHE A 389 -4.29 12.71 9.49
C PHE A 389 -4.39 13.68 10.69
N ALA A 390 -4.53 13.16 11.91
CA ALA A 390 -4.51 13.99 13.13
C ALA A 390 -3.14 14.65 13.38
N ASN A 391 -2.05 13.91 13.12
CA ASN A 391 -0.70 14.45 13.22
C ASN A 391 -0.41 15.46 12.08
N LEU A 392 -0.91 15.18 10.87
CA LEU A 392 -0.88 16.07 9.71
C LEU A 392 -1.50 17.43 10.04
N GLU A 393 -2.73 17.46 10.56
CA GLU A 393 -3.41 18.70 10.96
C GLU A 393 -2.63 19.47 12.03
N THR A 394 -2.09 18.76 13.02
CA THR A 394 -1.28 19.35 14.09
C THR A 394 -0.03 20.02 13.53
N THR A 395 0.68 19.35 12.61
CA THR A 395 1.89 19.90 11.98
C THR A 395 1.57 21.06 11.03
N ARG A 396 0.48 20.99 10.25
CA ARG A 396 0.05 22.09 9.36
C ARG A 396 -0.18 23.39 10.12
N ALA A 397 -0.72 23.33 11.34
CA ALA A 397 -0.94 24.50 12.19
C ALA A 397 0.36 25.22 12.60
N THR A 398 1.50 24.52 12.65
CA THR A 398 2.82 25.09 12.98
C THR A 398 3.75 25.27 11.78
N SER A 399 3.46 24.59 10.67
CA SER A 399 4.27 24.56 9.44
C SER A 399 3.39 24.74 8.18
N PRO A 400 2.80 25.94 7.97
CA PRO A 400 1.93 26.23 6.82
C PRO A 400 2.65 26.15 5.46
N GLU A 401 3.98 26.13 5.45
CA GLU A 401 4.82 25.94 4.27
C GLU A 401 4.75 24.53 3.65
N ILE A 402 4.30 23.51 4.39
CA ILE A 402 4.09 22.17 3.86
C ILE A 402 2.85 22.16 2.95
N VAL A 403 3.05 21.86 1.67
CA VAL A 403 1.99 21.94 0.64
C VAL A 403 1.30 20.61 0.37
N GLY A 404 1.98 19.48 0.61
CA GLY A 404 1.45 18.17 0.29
C GLY A 404 1.95 17.08 1.23
N TYR A 405 1.27 15.94 1.22
CA TYR A 405 1.42 14.87 2.20
C TYR A 405 1.21 13.54 1.49
N ILE A 406 2.24 12.70 1.40
CA ILE A 406 2.07 11.32 0.89
C ILE A 406 1.85 10.39 2.08
N ILE A 407 0.70 9.74 2.14
CA ILE A 407 0.24 8.99 3.31
C ILE A 407 -0.57 7.75 2.92
N TRP A 408 -0.59 6.75 3.80
CA TRP A 408 -1.33 5.51 3.62
C TRP A 408 -2.83 5.65 3.84
N GLU A 409 -3.57 4.67 3.34
CA GLU A 409 -4.98 4.47 3.68
C GLU A 409 -5.16 3.89 5.10
N ALA A 410 -6.18 4.25 5.86
CA ALA A 410 -7.30 5.12 5.50
C ALA A 410 -7.02 6.63 5.69
N GLN A 411 -5.82 7.05 6.07
CA GLN A 411 -5.52 8.46 6.39
C GLN A 411 -5.67 9.37 5.17
N TYR A 412 -5.33 8.87 3.98
CA TYR A 412 -5.57 9.55 2.71
C TYR A 412 -7.08 9.79 2.48
N SER A 413 -7.90 8.73 2.57
CA SER A 413 -9.35 8.81 2.41
C SER A 413 -10.02 9.69 3.47
N VAL A 414 -9.52 9.71 4.72
CA VAL A 414 -10.00 10.63 5.77
C VAL A 414 -9.74 12.09 5.41
N GLY A 415 -8.61 12.41 4.78
CA GLY A 415 -8.31 13.78 4.36
C GLY A 415 -9.24 14.30 3.26
N LEU A 416 -9.91 13.42 2.52
CA LEU A 416 -10.85 13.78 1.44
C LEU A 416 -12.34 13.70 1.84
N ALA A 417 -12.64 13.45 3.12
CA ALA A 417 -14.00 13.12 3.64
C ALA A 417 -14.69 14.27 4.42
#